data_AF-A0A535HAW5-F1
#
_entry.id   AF-A0A535HAW5-F1
#
_cell.length_a   1.000
_cell.length_b   1.000
_cell.length_c   1.000
_cell.angle_alpha   90.00
_cell.angle_beta   90.00
_cell.angle_gamma   90.00
#
_symmetry.space_group_name_H-M   'P 1'
#
loop_
_entity.id
_entity.type
_entity.pdbx_description
1 polymer ?
#
loop_
_entity_poly.entity_id
_entity_poly.type
_entity_poly.pdbx_seq_one_letter_code
_entity_poly.pdbx_strand_id
1 'polypeptide(L)'
;MTRLDAASQHPLLPTFALIAVVYLTCLGGVLAARLAWRGRTAYWLAVLGVFCFLVGALWGRGYISGGATFTFVSAGIVLAVFGVALDLIFGPPFSQAGAE
;
A
#
# COMPACT_ATOMS: atom_id res chain seq x y z
N MET A 1 5.12 21.43 -20.95
CA MET A 1 4.15 20.55 -21.65
C MET A 1 4.92 19.47 -22.38
N THR A 2 5.48 18.48 -21.67
CA THR A 2 6.38 17.46 -22.26
C THR A 2 6.27 16.08 -21.61
N ARG A 3 5.78 15.98 -20.36
CA ARG A 3 5.55 14.68 -19.69
C ARG A 3 4.26 13.99 -20.08
N LEU A 4 3.27 14.72 -20.60
CA LEU A 4 2.00 14.18 -21.07
C LEU A 4 2.16 13.43 -22.40
N ASP A 5 3.04 13.89 -23.29
CA ASP A 5 3.30 13.23 -24.58
C ASP A 5 4.07 11.91 -24.43
N ALA A 6 5.03 11.82 -23.49
CA ALA A 6 5.78 10.59 -23.26
C ALA A 6 4.90 9.42 -22.76
N ALA A 7 3.83 9.72 -22.00
CA ALA A 7 2.87 8.72 -21.55
C ALA A 7 1.97 8.20 -22.70
N SER A 8 1.77 9.00 -23.76
CA SER A 8 0.99 8.62 -24.94
C SER A 8 1.76 7.71 -25.90
N GLN A 9 3.10 7.79 -25.92
CA GLN A 9 3.96 6.97 -26.79
C GLN A 9 4.20 5.55 -26.25
N HIS A 10 3.98 5.31 -24.96
CA HIS A 10 4.13 3.99 -24.35
C HIS A 10 2.91 3.62 -23.48
N PRO A 11 1.78 3.22 -24.10
CA PRO A 11 0.55 2.85 -23.39
C PRO A 11 0.73 1.67 -22.41
N LEU A 12 1.83 0.92 -22.53
CA LEU A 12 2.19 -0.19 -21.66
C LEU A 12 2.87 0.27 -20.36
N LEU A 13 3.60 1.39 -20.38
CA LEU A 13 4.36 1.90 -19.24
C LEU A 13 3.48 2.18 -17.99
N PRO A 14 2.32 2.86 -18.11
CA PRO A 14 1.43 3.04 -16.95
C PRO A 14 0.85 1.73 -16.44
N THR A 15 0.65 0.74 -17.32
CA THR A 15 0.16 -0.59 -16.94
C THR A 15 1.22 -1.37 -16.16
N PHE A 16 2.47 -1.39 -16.64
CA PHE A 16 3.59 -2.01 -15.91
C PHE A 16 3.85 -1.32 -14.57
N ALA A 17 3.75 0.01 -14.51
CA ALA A 17 3.86 0.75 -13.26
C ALA A 17 2.75 0.35 -12.27
N LEU A 18 1.50 0.23 -12.73
CA LEU A 18 0.39 -0.20 -11.88
C LEU A 18 0.58 -1.65 -11.39
N ILE A 19 1.02 -2.57 -12.26
CA ILE A 19 1.34 -3.95 -11.87
C ILE A 19 2.43 -3.97 -10.79
N ALA A 20 3.52 -3.23 -10.99
CA ALA A 20 4.61 -3.16 -10.03
C ALA A 20 4.14 -2.59 -8.69
N VAL A 21 3.34 -1.53 -8.70
CA VAL A 21 2.77 -0.93 -7.48
C VAL A 21 1.88 -1.93 -6.76
N VAL A 22 0.93 -2.57 -7.46
CA VAL A 22 0.04 -3.58 -6.86
C VAL A 22 0.84 -4.74 -6.27
N TYR A 23 1.87 -5.21 -6.98
CA TYR A 23 2.76 -6.27 -6.49
C TYR A 23 3.49 -5.86 -5.20
N LEU A 24 4.08 -4.67 -5.18
CA LEU A 24 4.75 -4.13 -3.99
C LEU A 24 3.77 -3.95 -2.82
N THR A 25 2.55 -3.49 -3.09
CA THR A 25 1.51 -3.36 -2.07
C THR A 25 1.09 -4.71 -1.51
N CYS A 26 0.96 -5.75 -2.33
CA CYS A 26 0.71 -7.11 -1.86
C CYS A 26 1.85 -7.63 -0.98
N LEU A 27 3.10 -7.47 -1.40
CA LEU A 27 4.26 -7.85 -0.59
C LEU A 27 4.28 -7.10 0.75
N GLY A 28 4.05 -5.79 0.73
CA GLY A 28 3.94 -4.96 1.93
C GLY A 28 2.80 -5.42 2.85
N GLY A 29 1.64 -5.78 2.28
CA GLY A 29 0.50 -6.32 3.02
C GLY A 29 0.78 -7.67 3.68
N VAL A 30 1.45 -8.59 2.98
CA VAL A 30 1.87 -9.89 3.55
C VAL A 30 2.85 -9.69 4.70
N LEU A 31 3.81 -8.76 4.56
CA LEU A 31 4.74 -8.41 5.62
C LEU A 31 4.03 -7.78 6.82
N ALA A 32 3.13 -6.82 6.58
CA ALA A 32 2.32 -6.18 7.61
C ALA A 32 1.46 -7.21 8.35
N ALA A 33 0.80 -8.11 7.63
CA ALA A 33 0.06 -9.21 8.24
C ALA A 33 0.98 -10.06 9.11
N ARG A 34 2.11 -10.55 8.56
CA ARG A 34 3.06 -11.35 9.34
C ARG A 34 3.50 -10.65 10.64
N LEU A 35 3.74 -9.35 10.60
CA LEU A 35 4.10 -8.56 11.78
C LEU A 35 2.93 -8.42 12.77
N ALA A 36 1.71 -8.19 12.27
CA ALA A 36 0.51 -8.14 13.08
C ALA A 36 0.27 -9.47 13.82
N TRP A 37 0.45 -10.60 13.12
CA TRP A 37 0.35 -11.95 13.68
C TRP A 37 1.46 -12.26 14.70
N ARG A 38 2.60 -11.56 14.64
CA ARG A 38 3.68 -11.64 15.64
C ARG A 38 3.44 -10.77 16.88
N GLY A 39 2.25 -10.19 17.02
CA GLY A 39 1.86 -9.39 18.18
C GLY A 39 2.05 -7.88 18.02
N ARG A 40 2.53 -7.39 16.86
CA ARG A 40 2.62 -5.96 16.56
C ARG A 40 1.27 -5.46 16.04
N THR A 41 0.30 -5.30 16.93
CA THR A 41 -1.12 -5.04 16.59
C THR A 41 -1.36 -3.80 15.73
N ALA A 42 -0.49 -2.79 15.81
CA ALA A 42 -0.55 -1.59 14.98
C ALA A 42 -0.49 -1.89 13.46
N TYR A 43 0.16 -2.98 13.04
CA TYR A 43 0.19 -3.37 11.63
C TYR A 43 -1.17 -3.83 11.09
N TRP A 44 -2.17 -4.12 11.93
CA TRP A 44 -3.53 -4.38 11.44
C TRP A 44 -4.11 -3.17 10.69
N LEU A 45 -3.76 -1.94 11.11
CA LEU A 45 -4.10 -0.72 10.38
C LEU A 45 -3.42 -0.71 9.01
N ALA A 46 -2.19 -1.21 8.92
CA ALA A 46 -1.49 -1.32 7.65
C ALA A 46 -2.09 -2.37 6.71
N VAL A 47 -2.53 -3.52 7.25
CA VAL A 47 -3.28 -4.52 6.50
C VAL A 47 -4.60 -3.94 5.96
N LEU A 48 -5.34 -3.21 6.79
CA LEU A 48 -6.58 -2.55 6.38
C LEU A 48 -6.33 -1.48 5.30
N GLY A 49 -5.25 -0.71 5.43
CA GLY A 49 -4.85 0.27 4.43
C GLY A 49 -4.50 -0.35 3.09
N VAL A 50 -3.74 -1.45 3.10
CA VAL A 50 -3.43 -2.24 1.90
C VAL A 50 -4.70 -2.78 1.23
N PHE A 51 -5.64 -3.30 2.03
CA PHE A 51 -6.91 -3.78 1.50
C PHE A 51 -7.70 -2.67 0.80
N CYS A 52 -7.86 -1.50 1.45
CA CYS A 52 -8.53 -0.35 0.86
C CYS A 52 -7.85 0.12 -0.43
N PHE A 53 -6.51 0.15 -0.45
CA PHE A 53 -5.74 0.50 -1.65
C PHE A 53 -6.02 -0.48 -2.79
N LEU A 54 -5.99 -1.79 -2.54
CA LEU A 54 -6.23 -2.82 -3.55
C LEU A 54 -7.65 -2.73 -4.12
N VAL A 55 -8.66 -2.50 -3.27
CA VAL A 55 -10.04 -2.26 -3.71
C VAL A 55 -10.11 -1.05 -4.64
N GLY A 56 -9.51 0.08 -4.26
CA GLY A 56 -9.46 1.27 -5.10
C GLY A 56 -8.71 1.02 -6.43
N ALA A 57 -7.53 0.41 -6.37
CA ALA A 57 -6.66 0.20 -7.53
C ALA A 57 -7.23 -0.80 -8.54
N LEU A 58 -7.87 -1.89 -8.07
CA LEU A 58 -8.38 -2.96 -8.93
C LEU A 58 -9.80 -2.69 -9.42
N TRP A 59 -10.71 -2.23 -8.56
CA TRP A 59 -12.11 -2.02 -8.93
C TRP A 59 -12.38 -0.62 -9.47
N GLY A 60 -11.46 0.32 -9.28
CA GLY A 60 -11.63 1.70 -9.69
C GLY A 60 -11.66 1.97 -11.19
N ARG A 61 -11.18 1.03 -12.04
CA ARG A 61 -11.23 1.16 -13.51
C ARG A 61 -12.52 0.65 -14.15
N GLY A 62 -13.41 -0.02 -13.41
CA GLY A 62 -14.59 -0.65 -14.00
C GLY A 62 -15.88 -0.65 -13.18
N TYR A 63 -15.80 -0.54 -11.85
CA TYR A 63 -16.97 -0.75 -10.96
C TYR A 63 -17.26 0.42 -10.02
N ILE A 64 -16.32 1.35 -9.83
CA ILE A 64 -16.41 2.41 -8.82
C ILE A 64 -16.22 3.78 -9.48
N SER A 65 -17.00 4.78 -9.06
CA SER A 65 -16.84 6.18 -9.48
C SER A 65 -15.40 6.67 -9.26
N GLY A 66 -14.86 7.44 -10.21
CA GLY A 66 -13.47 7.94 -10.14
C GLY A 66 -13.12 8.68 -8.85
N GLY A 67 -14.09 9.37 -8.24
CA GLY A 67 -13.90 10.01 -6.93
C GLY A 67 -13.70 9.02 -5.80
N ALA A 68 -14.52 7.97 -5.73
CA ALA A 68 -14.40 6.93 -4.72
C ALA A 68 -13.11 6.11 -4.90
N THR A 69 -12.72 5.82 -6.14
CA THR A 69 -11.41 5.22 -6.46
C THR A 69 -10.25 6.01 -5.85
N PHE A 70 -10.24 7.32 -6.05
CA PHE A 70 -9.21 8.21 -5.50
C PHE A 70 -9.22 8.20 -3.96
N THR A 71 -10.39 8.24 -3.34
CA THR A 71 -10.54 8.16 -1.88
C THR A 71 -9.99 6.84 -1.33
N PHE A 72 -10.34 5.70 -1.91
CA PHE A 72 -9.86 4.40 -1.43
C PHE A 72 -8.34 4.24 -1.56
N VAL A 73 -7.78 4.68 -2.69
CA VAL A 73 -6.33 4.65 -2.92
C VAL A 73 -5.60 5.54 -1.92
N SER A 74 -6.01 6.81 -1.79
CA SER A 74 -5.37 7.78 -0.90
C SER A 74 -5.53 7.40 0.57
N ALA A 75 -6.75 7.09 1.02
CA ALA A 75 -7.01 6.67 2.39
C ALA A 75 -6.28 5.37 2.74
N GLY A 76 -6.22 4.41 1.81
CA GLY A 76 -5.48 3.17 1.98
C GLY A 76 -4.00 3.40 2.24
N ILE A 77 -3.36 4.28 1.45
CA ILE A 77 -1.94 4.66 1.65
C ILE A 77 -1.74 5.34 3.00
N VAL A 78 -2.56 6.35 3.32
CA VAL A 78 -2.43 7.10 4.58
C VAL A 78 -2.58 6.17 5.78
N LEU A 79 -3.57 5.29 5.76
CA LEU A 79 -3.81 4.32 6.82
C LEU A 79 -2.64 3.32 6.95
N ALA A 80 -2.07 2.90 5.82
CA ALA A 80 -0.92 2.02 5.81
C ALA A 80 0.33 2.66 6.42
N VAL A 81 0.65 3.89 6.02
CA VAL A 81 1.77 4.66 6.58
C VAL A 81 1.54 4.93 8.06
N PHE A 82 0.32 5.27 8.47
CA PHE A 82 -0.02 5.54 9.85
C PHE A 82 0.15 4.32 10.75
N GLY A 83 -0.31 3.14 10.31
CA GLY A 83 -0.13 1.89 11.05
C GLY A 83 1.35 1.54 11.28
N VAL A 84 2.19 1.73 10.26
CA VAL A 84 3.64 1.54 10.36
C VAL A 84 4.26 2.57 11.30
N ALA A 85 3.86 3.84 11.19
CA ALA A 85 4.37 4.90 12.05
C ALA A 85 4.03 4.65 13.53
N LEU A 86 2.81 4.20 13.83
CA LEU A 86 2.42 3.82 15.19
C LEU A 86 3.27 2.68 15.74
N ASP A 87 3.58 1.68 14.92
CA ASP A 87 4.47 0.59 15.34
C ASP A 87 5.90 1.07 15.61
N LEU A 88 6.40 2.04 14.83
CA LEU A 88 7.73 2.62 15.03
C LEU A 88 7.81 3.50 16.29
N ILE A 89 6.72 4.19 16.65
CA ILE A 89 6.68 5.09 17.82
C ILE A 89 6.39 4.33 19.11
N PHE A 90 5.42 3.42 19.08
CA PHE A 90 4.89 2.76 20.29
C PHE A 90 5.17 1.27 20.38
N GLY A 91 5.63 0.66 19.28
CA GLY A 91 5.90 -0.76 19.27
C GLY A 91 7.18 -1.11 20.04
N PRO A 92 7.33 -2.38 20.46
CA PRO A 92 8.52 -2.83 21.14
C PRO A 92 9.77 -2.53 20.30
N PRO A 93 10.92 -2.23 20.94
CA PRO A 93 12.17 -2.07 20.22
C PRO A 93 12.39 -3.31 19.36
N PHE A 94 12.87 -3.14 18.13
CA PHE A 94 13.27 -4.29 17.31
C PHE A 94 14.23 -5.12 18.16
N SER A 95 13.77 -6.30 18.60
CA SER A 95 14.62 -7.23 19.33
C SER A 95 15.85 -7.40 18.46
N GLN A 96 17.01 -6.99 18.95
CA GLN A 96 18.28 -7.16 18.26
C GLN A 96 18.52 -8.66 18.11
N ALA A 97 17.97 -9.24 17.06
CA ALA A 97 18.32 -10.59 16.62
C ALA A 97 19.70 -10.47 15.99
N GLY A 98 20.76 -10.60 16.79
CA GLY A 98 22.15 -10.62 16.30
C GLY A 98 23.20 -10.04 17.23
N ALA A 99 23.10 -10.25 18.55
CA ALA A 99 24.22 -10.08 19.47
C ALA A 99 24.39 -11.36 20.30
N GLU A 100 24.65 -12.46 19.61
CA GLU A 100 25.25 -13.67 20.16
C GLU A 100 26.05 -14.36 19.04
#